data_AF-A0A5D0P766-F1
#
_entry.id   AF-A0A5D0P766-F1
#
_cell.length_a   1.000
_cell.length_b   1.000
_cell.length_c   1.000
_cell.angle_alpha   90.00
_cell.angle_beta   90.00
_cell.angle_gamma   90.00
#
_symmetry.space_group_name_H-M   'P 1'
#
loop_
_entity.id
_entity.type
_entity.pdbx_description
1 polymer ?
#
loop_
_entity_poly.entity_id
_entity_poly.type
_entity_poly.pdbx_seq_one_letter_code
_entity_poly.pdbx_strand_id
1 'polypeptide(L)'
;MTRSAEVCAVPEDGGWSMFIPGSPIAADGRTFDEAVTELIGALREYVDDWRDRLHDAPNHRKHRGLGRLIRRSDDDRLREWLAGEAHQPVPGSDARG
;
A
#
# COMPACT_ATOMS: atom_id res chain seq x y z
N MET A 1 -13.80 -14.55 5.39
CA MET A 1 -12.79 -14.52 4.32
C MET A 1 -12.11 -13.16 4.41
N THR A 2 -10.85 -13.11 4.83
CA THR A 2 -10.09 -11.85 4.83
C THR A 2 -9.78 -11.53 3.37
N ARG A 3 -10.34 -10.46 2.81
CA ARG A 3 -9.88 -9.96 1.51
C ARG A 3 -8.37 -9.72 1.61
N SER A 4 -7.62 -10.13 0.59
CA SER A 4 -6.24 -9.70 0.42
C SER A 4 -6.16 -8.18 0.59
N ALA A 5 -5.03 -7.66 1.09
CA ALA A 5 -4.86 -6.22 1.18
C ALA A 5 -4.92 -5.63 -0.24
N GLU A 6 -6.03 -4.98 -0.57
CA GLU A 6 -6.20 -4.24 -1.83
C GLU A 6 -5.46 -2.91 -1.70
N VAL A 7 -4.70 -2.52 -2.72
CA VAL A 7 -3.98 -1.24 -2.74
C VAL A 7 -4.87 -0.23 -3.45
N CYS A 8 -5.11 0.91 -2.82
CA CYS A 8 -5.84 2.00 -3.45
C CYS A 8 -4.85 3.00 -4.03
N ALA A 9 -5.08 3.44 -5.27
CA ALA A 9 -4.36 4.53 -5.90
C ALA A 9 -5.36 5.60 -6.36
N VAL A 10 -5.20 6.84 -5.92
CA VAL A 10 -6.14 7.93 -6.16
C VAL A 10 -5.39 9.11 -6.76
N PRO A 11 -5.84 9.70 -7.89
CA PRO A 11 -5.31 10.97 -8.36
C PRO A 11 -5.80 12.11 -7.46
N GLU A 12 -4.87 12.90 -6.91
CA GLU A 12 -5.16 14.00 -5.97
C GLU A 12 -4.16 15.14 -6.20
N ASP A 13 -4.65 16.40 -6.24
CA ASP A 13 -3.83 17.62 -6.36
C ASP A 13 -2.76 17.61 -7.48
N GLY A 14 -3.07 16.95 -8.59
CA GLY A 14 -2.14 16.83 -9.73
C GLY A 14 -1.05 15.78 -9.57
N GLY A 15 -1.11 14.98 -8.51
CA GLY A 15 -0.29 13.80 -8.26
C GLY A 15 -1.13 12.55 -7.99
N TRP A 16 -0.53 11.61 -7.28
CA TRP A 16 -1.10 10.33 -6.90
C TRP A 16 -0.87 10.06 -5.42
N SER A 17 -1.90 9.59 -4.74
CA SER A 17 -1.83 9.06 -3.39
C SER A 17 -2.13 7.57 -3.42
N MET A 18 -1.33 6.79 -2.71
CA MET A 18 -1.49 5.34 -2.58
C MET A 18 -1.58 4.94 -1.11
N PHE A 19 -2.49 4.02 -0.78
CA PHE A 19 -2.66 3.55 0.59
C PHE A 19 -3.21 2.12 0.64
N ILE A 20 -2.97 1.44 1.75
CA ILE A 20 -3.53 0.12 2.03
C ILE A 20 -4.63 0.27 3.09
N PRO A 21 -5.91 0.02 2.78
CA PRO A 21 -7.00 0.15 3.74
C PRO A 21 -6.76 -0.66 5.02
N GLY A 22 -6.89 0.03 6.16
CA GLY A 22 -6.68 -0.57 7.48
C GLY A 22 -5.22 -0.70 7.91
N SER A 23 -4.26 -0.32 7.05
CA SER A 23 -2.83 -0.19 7.34
C SER A 23 -2.47 1.28 7.60
N PRO A 24 -1.49 1.60 8.47
CA PRO A 24 -0.99 2.97 8.66
C PRO A 24 -0.04 3.42 7.54
N ILE A 25 0.04 2.68 6.43
CA ILE A 25 1.01 2.89 5.35
C ILE A 25 0.30 3.56 4.18
N ALA A 26 0.81 4.73 3.82
CA ALA A 26 0.41 5.50 2.66
C ALA A 26 1.63 6.23 2.10
N ALA A 27 1.58 6.61 0.83
CA ALA A 27 2.59 7.40 0.16
C ALA A 27 1.97 8.25 -0.95
N ASP A 28 2.64 9.33 -1.34
CA ASP A 28 2.24 10.20 -2.44
C ASP A 28 3.39 10.45 -3.41
N GLY A 29 3.06 10.90 -4.62
CA GLY A 29 4.03 11.25 -5.64
C GLY A 29 3.41 12.10 -6.74
N ARG A 30 4.22 12.86 -7.48
CA ARG A 30 3.70 13.69 -8.61
C ARG A 30 3.32 12.83 -9.81
N THR A 31 3.83 11.61 -9.86
CA THR A 31 3.43 10.59 -10.83
C THR A 31 3.05 9.30 -10.12
N PHE A 32 2.30 8.43 -10.80
CA PHE A 32 1.98 7.10 -10.28
C PHE A 32 3.25 6.30 -9.95
N ASP A 33 4.26 6.36 -10.83
CA ASP A 33 5.53 5.65 -10.63
C ASP A 33 6.35 6.18 -9.45
N GLU A 34 6.29 7.49 -9.19
CA GLU A 34 6.85 8.11 -7.98
C GLU A 34 6.09 7.59 -6.75
N ALA A 35 4.76 7.64 -6.74
CA ALA A 35 3.94 7.16 -5.61
C ALA A 35 4.15 5.66 -5.31
N VAL A 36 4.35 4.82 -6.33
CA VAL A 36 4.70 3.40 -6.15
C VAL A 36 6.07 3.26 -5.49
N THR A 37 7.06 4.03 -5.93
CA THR A 37 8.41 4.00 -5.37
C THR A 37 8.41 4.42 -3.90
N GLU A 38 7.69 5.50 -3.57
CA GLU A 38 7.54 5.98 -2.19
C GLU A 38 6.78 4.97 -1.31
N LEU A 39 5.74 4.31 -1.85
CA LEU A 39 5.01 3.28 -1.11
C LEU A 39 5.90 2.06 -0.81
N ILE A 40 6.79 1.66 -1.73
CA ILE A 40 7.77 0.60 -1.48
C ILE A 40 8.69 1.01 -0.32
N GLY A 41 9.20 2.24 -0.32
CA GLY A 41 10.01 2.77 0.78
C GLY A 41 9.28 2.66 2.12
N ALA A 42 8.05 3.16 2.20
CA ALA A 42 7.23 3.10 3.40
C ALA A 42 6.94 1.66 3.87
N LEU A 43 6.75 0.72 2.94
CA LEU A 43 6.58 -0.71 3.26
C LEU A 43 7.85 -1.32 3.87
N ARG A 44 9.04 -0.93 3.39
CA ARG A 44 10.33 -1.38 3.91
C ARG A 44 10.55 -0.86 5.33
N GLU A 45 10.37 0.45 5.53
CA GLU A 45 10.47 1.07 6.85
C GLU A 45 9.51 0.43 7.85
N TYR A 46 8.27 0.17 7.42
CA TYR A 46 7.27 -0.50 8.25
C TYR A 46 7.69 -1.91 8.68
N VAL A 47 8.38 -2.67 7.82
CA VAL A 47 8.88 -4.01 8.18
C VAL A 47 10.02 -3.92 9.18
N ASP A 48 10.94 -2.98 9.01
CA ASP A 48 12.03 -2.77 9.96
C ASP A 48 11.47 -2.37 11.34
N ASP A 49 10.54 -1.41 11.38
CA ASP A 49 9.81 -1.05 12.59
C ASP A 49 9.05 -2.22 13.20
N TRP A 50 8.47 -3.08 12.37
CA TRP A 50 7.74 -4.24 12.85
C TRP A 50 8.64 -5.25 13.53
N ARG A 51 9.82 -5.53 12.95
CA ARG A 51 10.82 -6.42 13.55
C ARG A 51 11.26 -5.87 14.91
N ASP A 52 11.50 -4.58 14.97
CA ASP A 52 12.18 -3.98 16.12
C ASP A 52 11.22 -3.70 17.29
N ARG A 53 9.95 -3.36 17.01
CA ARG A 53 9.01 -2.90 18.06
C ARG A 53 7.53 -3.27 17.92
N LEU A 54 7.01 -3.56 16.72
CA LEU A 54 5.55 -3.71 16.53
C LEU A 54 5.02 -5.15 16.53
N HIS A 55 5.87 -6.18 16.50
CA HIS A 55 5.42 -7.57 16.41
C HIS A 55 4.57 -8.05 17.60
N ASP A 56 4.75 -7.43 18.77
CA ASP A 56 4.02 -7.70 20.01
C ASP A 56 2.85 -6.74 20.27
N ALA A 57 2.71 -5.67 19.48
CA ALA A 57 1.67 -4.69 19.65
C ALA A 57 0.29 -5.24 19.19
N PRO A 58 -0.74 -5.29 20.06
CA PRO A 58 -2.04 -5.92 19.74
C PRO A 58 -2.74 -5.33 18.52
N ASN A 59 -2.63 -4.02 18.33
CA ASN A 59 -3.17 -3.26 17.19
C ASN A 59 -2.45 -3.57 15.86
N HIS A 60 -1.25 -4.14 15.92
CA HIS A 60 -0.47 -4.51 14.74
C HIS A 60 -0.71 -5.97 14.33
N ARG A 61 -0.94 -6.93 15.25
CA ARG A 61 -1.04 -8.40 14.98
C ARG A 61 -1.80 -8.84 13.70
N LYS A 62 -2.81 -8.10 13.25
CA LYS A 62 -3.54 -8.35 11.99
C LYS A 62 -2.70 -8.18 10.71
N HIS A 63 -1.59 -7.43 10.72
CA HIS A 63 -0.72 -7.22 9.54
C HIS A 63 0.44 -8.23 9.43
N ARG A 64 0.42 -9.34 10.19
CA ARG A 64 1.45 -10.40 10.13
C ARG A 64 1.62 -10.99 8.71
N GLY A 65 0.54 -11.07 7.93
CA GLY A 65 0.59 -11.52 6.53
C GLY A 65 1.30 -10.54 5.61
N LEU A 66 0.99 -9.25 5.74
CA LEU A 66 1.59 -8.17 4.95
C LEU A 66 3.09 -8.04 5.23
N GLY A 67 3.50 -8.04 6.50
CA GLY A 67 4.93 -7.99 6.85
C GLY A 67 5.72 -9.22 6.35
N ARG A 68 5.07 -10.39 6.22
CA ARG A 68 5.70 -11.58 5.62
C ARG A 68 5.86 -11.45 4.11
N LEU A 69 4.86 -10.91 3.41
CA LEU A 69 4.92 -10.64 1.97
C LEU A 69 6.08 -9.68 1.68
N ILE A 70 6.10 -8.53 2.33
CA ILE A 70 7.11 -7.49 2.11
C ILE A 70 8.53 -8.04 2.33
N ARG A 71 8.77 -8.76 3.44
CA ARG A 71 10.10 -9.32 3.73
C ARG A 71 10.58 -10.37 2.73
N ARG A 72 9.67 -11.02 2.00
CA ARG A 72 10.01 -12.10 1.05
C ARG A 72 10.15 -11.62 -0.39
N SER A 73 9.70 -10.40 -0.68
CA SER A 73 9.77 -9.80 -2.01
C SER A 73 10.94 -8.82 -2.09
N ASP A 74 11.62 -8.79 -3.22
CA ASP A 74 12.46 -7.65 -3.62
C ASP A 74 11.58 -6.49 -4.12
N ASP A 75 12.20 -5.34 -4.41
CA ASP A 75 11.47 -4.13 -4.78
C ASP A 75 10.75 -4.27 -6.13
N ASP A 76 11.33 -5.03 -7.07
CA ASP A 76 10.71 -5.31 -8.37
C ASP A 76 9.42 -6.14 -8.19
N ARG A 77 9.45 -7.18 -7.36
CA ARG A 77 8.24 -7.96 -7.02
C ARG A 77 7.19 -7.15 -6.27
N LEU A 78 7.61 -6.22 -5.42
CA LEU A 78 6.68 -5.31 -4.76
C LEU A 78 6.06 -4.34 -5.76
N ARG A 79 6.85 -3.81 -6.69
CA ARG A 79 6.36 -2.95 -7.77
C ARG A 79 5.32 -3.65 -8.62
N GLU A 80 5.59 -4.88 -9.05
CA GLU A 80 4.64 -5.72 -9.80
C GLU A 80 3.33 -5.94 -9.03
N TRP A 81 3.43 -6.25 -7.73
CA TRP A 81 2.27 -6.44 -6.88
C TRP A 81 1.44 -5.16 -6.72
N LEU A 82 2.08 -4.03 -6.43
CA LEU A 82 1.41 -2.74 -6.24
C LEU A 82 0.77 -2.23 -7.53
N ALA A 83 1.46 -2.38 -8.67
CA ALA A 83 0.94 -1.95 -9.97
C ALA A 83 -0.19 -2.87 -10.48
N GLY A 84 -0.20 -4.15 -10.11
CA GLY A 84 -1.25 -5.10 -10.46
C GLY A 84 -2.50 -5.01 -9.59
N GLU A 85 -2.35 -4.66 -8.31
CA GLU A 85 -3.47 -4.55 -7.35
C GLU A 85 -4.05 -3.13 -7.22
N ALA A 86 -3.34 -2.10 -7.71
CA ALA A 86 -3.85 -0.74 -7.76
C ALA A 86 -5.08 -0.67 -8.68
N HIS A 87 -6.27 -0.87 -8.12
CA HIS A 87 -7.51 -0.66 -8.84
C HIS A 87 -7.66 0.85 -9.07
N GLN A 88 -7.60 1.26 -10.34
CA GLN A 88 -7.94 2.61 -10.77
C GLN A 88 -9.38 2.92 -10.35
N PRO A 89 -9.65 3.96 -9.54
CA PRO A 89 -11.01 4.41 -9.31
C PRO A 89 -11.56 4.89 -10.65
N VAL A 90 -12.65 4.28 -11.10
CA VAL A 90 -13.37 4.68 -12.30
C VAL A 90 -13.69 6.19 -12.25
N PRO A 91 -13.26 7.01 -13.24
CA PRO A 91 -13.74 8.37 -13.33
C PRO A 91 -15.19 8.32 -13.83
N GLY A 92 -16.14 8.60 -12.94
CA GLY A 92 -17.53 8.85 -13.31
C GLY A 92 -18.53 7.75 -12.96
N SER A 93 -18.70 7.44 -11.67
CA SER A 93 -19.92 6.78 -11.19
C SER A 93 -20.44 7.52 -9.96
N ASP A 94 -20.95 8.73 -10.21
CA ASP A 94 -22.05 9.37 -9.48
C ASP A 94 -22.49 10.61 -10.26
N ALA A 95 -23.03 10.36 -11.45
CA ALA A 95 -23.87 11.31 -12.17
C ALA A 95 -24.84 10.52 -13.05
N ARG A 96 -25.93 10.02 -12.44
CA ARG A 96 -27.26 9.79 -13.05
C ARG A 96 -28.16 9.01 -12.10
N GLY A 97 -29.34 9.55 -11.82
CA GLY A 97 -30.49 8.85 -11.24
C GLY A 97 -31.21 9.67 -10.20
#